data_AF-A0A9N9B0H0-F1
#
_entry.id   AF-A0A9N9B0H0-F1
#
_cell.length_a   1.000
_cell.length_b   1.000
_cell.length_c   1.000
_cell.angle_alpha   90.00
_cell.angle_beta   90.00
_cell.angle_gamma   90.00
#
_symmetry.space_group_name_H-M   'P 1'
#
loop_
_entity.id
_entity.type
_entity.pdbx_description
1 polymer ?
#
loop_
_entity_poly.entity_id
_entity_poly.type
_entity_poly.pdbx_seq_one_letter_code
_entity_poly.pdbx_strand_id
1 'polypeptide(L)'
;MSTTFCRTTIPILLKSSSPYKIFSLQTRHYTARKPKKPTKLSAPIWDEKKLDDGSLFISRVPLIPRKITVDKLPPPLRPVKELRKRKHTEEQKEEMRRLRWKNPKKYTCSALSKMFDCPSNMVARFAPLPPERKEILRAREEYAKNNMGWKKKVIRTERARRRALW
;
A
#
# COMPACT_ATOMS: atom_id res chain seq x y z
N MET A 1 4.40 -37.11 41.60
CA MET A 1 5.37 -36.02 41.83
C MET A 1 4.69 -34.70 41.54
N SER A 2 4.19 -34.06 42.60
CA SER A 2 3.35 -32.86 42.58
C SER A 2 4.21 -31.64 42.89
N THR A 3 4.35 -30.71 41.95
CA THR A 3 5.12 -29.47 42.12
C THR A 3 4.18 -28.33 42.52
N THR A 4 4.34 -27.85 43.74
CA THR A 4 3.64 -26.70 44.33
C THR A 4 4.30 -25.39 43.88
N PHE A 5 3.50 -24.49 43.30
CA PHE A 5 3.91 -23.14 42.89
C PHE A 5 3.62 -22.14 44.02
N CYS A 6 4.65 -21.57 44.64
CA CYS A 6 4.50 -20.49 45.63
C CYS A 6 4.35 -19.14 44.91
N ARG A 7 3.21 -18.47 45.10
CA ARG A 7 3.00 -17.07 44.69
C ARG A 7 3.44 -16.15 45.84
N THR A 8 4.44 -15.31 45.60
CA THR A 8 4.81 -14.22 46.51
C THR A 8 3.98 -12.97 46.20
N THR A 9 3.15 -12.57 47.15
CA THR A 9 2.42 -11.30 47.19
C THR A 9 3.36 -10.16 47.54
N ILE A 10 3.44 -9.14 46.70
CA ILE A 10 4.16 -7.89 46.98
C ILE A 10 3.20 -6.91 47.66
N PRO A 11 3.52 -6.32 48.82
CA PRO A 11 2.69 -5.30 49.43
C PRO A 11 2.83 -3.96 48.70
N ILE A 12 1.69 -3.40 48.29
CA ILE A 12 1.56 -2.07 47.69
C ILE A 12 1.65 -1.04 48.84
N LEU A 13 2.75 -0.30 48.89
CA LEU A 13 2.97 0.76 49.88
C LEU A 13 2.39 2.08 49.35
N LEU A 14 1.19 2.43 49.80
CA LEU A 14 0.56 3.74 49.56
C LEU A 14 1.25 4.80 50.43
N LYS A 15 1.97 5.74 49.81
CA LYS A 15 2.48 6.94 50.46
C LYS A 15 1.53 8.10 50.17
N SER A 16 0.73 8.47 51.16
CA SER A 16 0.04 9.76 51.22
C SER A 16 0.98 10.80 51.86
N SER A 17 1.33 11.84 51.12
CA SER A 17 1.75 13.10 51.72
C SER A 17 1.40 14.25 50.78
N SER A 18 0.32 14.93 51.10
CA SER A 18 0.03 16.27 50.58
C SER A 18 0.88 17.27 51.36
N PRO A 19 1.61 18.15 50.66
CA PRO A 19 1.83 19.48 51.18
C PRO A 19 1.33 20.48 50.13
N TYR A 20 0.24 21.17 50.47
CA TYR A 20 -0.26 22.29 49.70
C TYR A 20 0.86 23.33 49.55
N LYS A 21 1.48 23.35 48.36
CA LYS A 21 2.45 24.38 47.98
C LYS A 21 1.70 25.70 47.85
N ILE A 22 2.05 26.66 48.70
CA ILE A 22 1.68 28.06 48.57
C ILE A 22 2.14 28.52 47.18
N PHE A 23 1.20 28.68 46.26
CA PHE A 23 1.47 29.26 44.96
C PHE A 23 1.73 30.75 45.16
N SER A 24 3.01 31.13 45.26
CA SER A 24 3.40 32.52 45.06
C SER A 24 2.92 32.93 43.66
N LEU A 25 1.99 33.88 43.59
CA LEU A 25 1.59 34.51 42.34
C LEU A 25 2.80 35.31 41.82
N GLN A 26 3.69 34.62 41.12
CA GLN A 26 4.72 35.26 40.32
C GLN A 26 4.00 35.96 39.18
N THR A 27 3.78 37.26 39.34
CA THR A 27 3.42 38.17 38.27
C THR A 27 4.53 38.08 37.22
N ARG A 28 4.28 37.29 36.17
CA ARG A 28 5.18 37.19 35.03
C ARG A 28 5.21 38.54 34.35
N HIS A 29 6.24 39.34 34.62
CA HIS A 29 6.55 40.50 33.81
C HIS A 29 6.74 40.04 32.37
N TYR A 30 5.74 40.30 31.54
CA TYR A 30 5.78 40.02 30.12
C TYR A 30 6.75 41.03 29.52
N THR A 31 8.05 40.70 29.51
CA THR A 31 8.98 41.41 28.63
C THR A 31 8.48 41.11 27.22
N ALA A 32 7.93 42.13 26.54
CA ALA A 32 7.43 42.00 25.18
C ALA A 32 8.48 41.27 24.35
N ARG A 33 8.20 40.02 23.97
CA ARG A 33 9.16 39.20 23.25
C ARG A 33 9.44 39.94 21.94
N LYS A 34 10.70 40.27 21.69
CA LYS A 34 11.12 40.88 20.42
C LYS A 34 10.50 40.06 19.28
N PRO A 35 9.95 40.71 18.23
CA PRO A 35 9.33 40.00 17.13
C PRO A 35 10.34 39.00 16.57
N LYS A 36 9.99 37.71 16.62
CA LYS A 36 10.86 36.65 16.11
C LYS A 36 10.97 36.84 14.60
N LYS A 37 12.17 37.19 14.13
CA LYS A 37 12.47 37.14 12.70
C LYS A 37 12.20 35.72 12.19
N PRO A 38 11.64 35.55 10.99
CA PRO A 38 11.41 34.22 10.42
C PRO A 38 12.74 33.46 10.41
N THR A 39 12.75 32.28 11.01
CA THR A 39 13.93 31.42 11.01
C THR A 39 14.04 30.73 9.65
N LYS A 40 15.24 30.27 9.25
CA LYS A 40 15.41 29.46 8.03
C LYS A 40 14.57 28.18 8.02
N LEU A 41 14.03 27.78 9.17
CA LEU A 41 13.13 26.63 9.35
C LEU A 41 11.65 26.98 9.18
N SER A 42 11.28 28.26 9.00
CA SER A 42 9.90 28.64 8.71
C SER A 42 9.51 28.17 7.31
N ALA A 43 8.25 27.76 7.15
CA ALA A 43 7.74 27.36 5.85
C ALA A 43 7.94 28.49 4.82
N PRO A 44 8.35 28.16 3.58
CA PRO A 44 8.53 29.17 2.54
C PRO A 44 7.19 29.82 2.21
N ILE A 45 7.22 31.14 2.07
CA ILE A 45 6.11 31.94 1.55
C ILE A 45 6.31 32.07 0.05
N TRP A 46 5.29 31.71 -0.72
CA TRP A 46 5.36 31.69 -2.18
C TRP A 46 4.72 32.93 -2.83
N ASP A 47 3.67 33.46 -2.21
CA ASP A 47 2.97 34.64 -2.71
C ASP A 47 2.33 35.40 -1.55
N GLU A 48 2.32 36.72 -1.66
CA GLU A 48 1.74 37.65 -0.69
C GLU A 48 0.86 38.65 -1.46
N LYS A 49 -0.45 38.62 -1.20
CA LYS A 49 -1.41 39.54 -1.84
C LYS A 49 -2.17 40.33 -0.78
N LYS A 50 -2.21 41.65 -0.91
CA LYS A 50 -3.10 42.50 -0.13
C LYS A 50 -4.50 42.43 -0.74
N LEU A 51 -5.50 42.13 0.09
CA LEU A 51 -6.91 42.19 -0.30
C LEU A 51 -7.44 43.62 -0.11
N ASP A 52 -8.61 43.88 -0.67
CA ASP A 52 -9.28 45.19 -0.63
C ASP A 52 -9.59 45.61 0.82
N ASP A 53 -9.82 44.65 1.71
CA ASP A 53 -10.06 44.87 3.15
C ASP A 53 -8.78 45.27 3.93
N GLY A 54 -7.63 45.35 3.26
CA GLY A 54 -6.32 45.59 3.89
C GLY A 54 -5.69 44.37 4.55
N SER A 55 -6.34 43.20 4.49
CA SER A 55 -5.78 41.95 4.99
C SER A 55 -4.67 41.39 4.06
N LEU A 56 -3.70 40.68 4.64
CA LEU A 56 -2.59 40.05 3.93
C LEU A 56 -2.88 38.56 3.72
N PHE A 57 -3.08 38.15 2.47
CA PHE A 57 -3.14 36.75 2.08
C PHE A 57 -1.73 36.23 1.81
N ILE A 58 -1.32 35.24 2.60
CA ILE A 58 0.01 34.62 2.52
C ILE A 58 -0.16 33.17 2.07
N SER A 59 0.34 32.84 0.88
CA SER A 59 0.28 31.48 0.37
C SER A 59 1.55 30.69 0.74
N ARG A 60 1.35 29.54 1.39
CA ARG A 60 2.43 28.57 1.70
C ARG A 60 2.58 27.49 0.63
N VAL A 61 1.70 27.51 -0.36
CA VAL A 61 1.67 26.63 -1.52
C VAL A 61 1.72 27.54 -2.74
N PRO A 62 2.52 27.22 -3.77
CA PRO A 62 2.56 28.03 -4.98
C PRO A 62 1.17 28.09 -5.62
N LEU A 63 0.69 29.29 -5.93
CA LEU A 63 -0.62 29.50 -6.57
C LEU A 63 -0.72 28.83 -7.94
N ILE A 64 0.39 28.79 -8.66
CA ILE A 64 0.51 28.06 -9.92
C ILE A 64 1.15 26.70 -9.59
N PRO A 65 0.44 25.58 -9.78
CA PRO A 65 1.01 24.26 -9.54
C PRO A 65 2.21 24.08 -10.47
N ARG A 66 3.34 23.65 -9.91
CA ARG A 66 4.55 23.38 -10.69
C ARG A 66 4.28 22.25 -11.65
N LYS A 67 4.51 22.47 -12.96
CA LYS A 67 4.51 21.40 -13.96
C LYS A 67 5.70 20.49 -13.69
N ILE A 68 5.44 19.31 -13.13
CA ILE A 68 6.46 18.29 -12.91
C ILE A 68 6.64 17.55 -14.24
N THR A 69 7.82 17.69 -14.84
CA THR A 69 8.20 16.89 -16.02
C THR A 69 8.64 15.50 -15.59
N VAL A 70 8.50 14.51 -16.47
CA VAL A 70 8.88 13.12 -16.17
C VAL A 70 10.35 13.00 -15.78
N ASP A 71 11.21 13.85 -16.34
CA ASP A 71 12.66 13.89 -16.05
C ASP A 71 12.97 14.31 -14.61
N LYS A 72 12.04 15.00 -13.94
CA LYS A 72 12.19 15.41 -12.53
C LYS A 72 11.64 14.36 -11.56
N LEU A 73 10.96 13.34 -12.06
CA LEU A 73 10.45 12.27 -11.22
C LEU A 73 11.57 11.25 -10.93
N PRO A 74 11.58 10.64 -9.74
CA PRO A 74 12.43 9.49 -9.50
C PRO A 74 12.09 8.36 -10.49
N PRO A 75 13.04 7.45 -10.76
CA PRO A 75 12.78 6.33 -11.65
C PRO A 75 11.61 5.49 -11.14
N PRO A 76 10.78 4.95 -12.05
CA PRO A 76 9.64 4.13 -11.65
C PRO A 76 10.11 2.84 -10.97
N LEU A 77 9.38 2.39 -9.94
CA LEU A 77 9.67 1.14 -9.21
C LEU A 77 9.75 -0.09 -10.12
N ARG A 78 9.05 -0.06 -11.27
CA ARG A 78 9.15 -1.08 -12.31
C ARG A 78 9.47 -0.38 -13.64
N PRO A 79 10.51 -0.82 -14.36
CA PRO A 79 10.78 -0.27 -15.67
C PRO A 79 9.63 -0.58 -16.62
N VAL A 80 9.31 0.38 -17.48
CA VAL A 80 8.31 0.19 -18.53
C VAL A 80 8.89 -0.81 -19.52
N LYS A 81 8.30 -2.01 -19.57
CA LYS A 81 8.67 -3.01 -20.57
C LYS A 81 7.97 -2.66 -21.87
N GLU A 82 8.71 -2.63 -22.97
CA GLU A 82 8.13 -2.50 -24.29
C GLU A 82 7.16 -3.67 -24.55
N LEU A 83 5.94 -3.32 -24.93
CA LEU A 83 4.93 -4.31 -25.30
C LEU A 83 5.40 -5.02 -26.57
N ARG A 84 5.48 -6.35 -26.53
CA ARG A 84 5.72 -7.16 -27.73
C ARG A 84 4.55 -6.97 -28.69
N LYS A 85 4.77 -6.28 -29.82
CA LYS A 85 3.73 -5.90 -30.79
C LYS A 85 3.38 -6.99 -31.81
N ARG A 86 3.92 -8.21 -31.67
CA ARG A 86 3.70 -9.28 -32.65
C ARG A 86 2.22 -9.64 -32.74
N LYS A 87 1.64 -9.49 -33.92
CA LYS A 87 0.29 -9.96 -34.22
C LYS A 87 0.35 -11.47 -34.43
N HIS A 88 -0.56 -12.20 -33.77
CA HIS A 88 -0.70 -13.64 -33.97
C HIS A 88 -1.75 -13.91 -35.05
N THR A 89 -1.41 -14.76 -36.02
CA THR A 89 -2.32 -15.26 -37.05
C THR A 89 -3.44 -16.08 -36.41
N GLU A 90 -4.57 -16.23 -37.11
CA GLU A 90 -5.70 -17.03 -36.63
C GLU A 90 -5.34 -18.50 -36.45
N GLU A 91 -4.56 -19.06 -37.37
CA GLU A 91 -4.01 -20.42 -37.30
C GLU A 91 -3.24 -20.68 -35.99
N GLN A 92 -2.40 -19.73 -35.58
CA GLN A 92 -1.64 -19.82 -34.32
C GLN A 92 -2.58 -19.83 -33.10
N LYS A 93 -3.68 -19.06 -33.15
CA LYS A 93 -4.68 -19.03 -32.07
C LYS A 93 -5.41 -20.36 -31.97
N GLU A 94 -5.76 -20.96 -33.09
CA GLU A 94 -6.39 -22.27 -33.14
C GLU A 94 -5.46 -23.38 -32.67
N GLU A 95 -4.18 -23.33 -33.06
CA GLU A 95 -3.17 -24.27 -32.59
C GLU A 95 -2.99 -24.18 -31.07
N MET A 96 -2.90 -22.96 -30.52
CA MET A 96 -2.86 -22.75 -29.07
C MET A 96 -4.08 -23.37 -28.37
N ARG A 97 -5.28 -23.20 -28.95
CA ARG A 97 -6.52 -23.77 -28.41
C ARG A 97 -6.47 -25.30 -28.46
N ARG A 98 -6.06 -25.88 -29.59
CA ARG A 98 -5.94 -27.33 -29.80
C ARG A 98 -4.95 -27.97 -28.83
N LEU A 99 -3.76 -27.39 -28.67
CA LEU A 99 -2.74 -27.89 -27.73
C LEU A 99 -3.24 -27.85 -26.28
N ARG A 100 -3.88 -26.75 -25.89
CA ARG A 100 -4.41 -26.58 -24.52
C ARG A 100 -5.57 -27.52 -24.22
N TRP A 101 -6.45 -27.78 -25.18
CA TRP A 101 -7.50 -28.78 -25.07
C TRP A 101 -6.94 -30.20 -24.98
N LYS A 102 -5.93 -30.53 -25.80
CA LYS A 102 -5.31 -31.87 -25.80
C LYS A 102 -4.68 -32.22 -24.45
N ASN A 103 -3.90 -31.32 -23.86
CA ASN A 103 -3.19 -31.59 -22.61
C ASN A 103 -2.94 -30.31 -21.78
N PRO A 104 -3.91 -29.85 -20.97
CA PRO A 104 -3.79 -28.59 -20.22
C PRO A 104 -2.74 -28.63 -19.09
N LYS A 105 -2.27 -29.82 -18.69
CA LYS A 105 -1.19 -29.98 -17.71
C LYS A 105 0.19 -29.68 -18.32
N LYS A 106 0.43 -30.09 -19.57
CA LYS A 106 1.70 -29.87 -20.30
C LYS A 106 1.71 -28.50 -20.97
N TYR A 107 0.64 -28.17 -21.69
CA TYR A 107 0.50 -26.92 -22.43
C TYR A 107 -0.16 -25.83 -21.57
N THR A 108 0.57 -25.40 -20.53
CA THR A 108 0.15 -24.28 -19.66
C THR A 108 0.30 -22.93 -20.37
N CYS A 109 -0.27 -21.86 -19.80
CA CYS A 109 -0.10 -20.51 -20.37
C CYS A 109 1.38 -20.13 -20.52
N SER A 110 2.22 -20.51 -19.56
CA SER A 110 3.67 -20.23 -19.58
C SER A 110 4.38 -21.01 -20.69
N ALA A 111 4.01 -22.28 -20.91
CA ALA A 111 4.59 -23.09 -21.98
C ALA A 111 4.22 -22.53 -23.36
N LEU A 112 2.93 -22.29 -23.61
CA LEU A 112 2.45 -21.71 -24.87
C LEU A 112 2.98 -20.28 -25.10
N SER A 113 3.12 -19.50 -24.02
CA SER A 113 3.73 -18.16 -24.07
C SER A 113 5.14 -18.20 -24.64
N LYS A 114 5.95 -19.19 -24.24
CA LYS A 114 7.32 -19.36 -24.76
C LYS A 114 7.32 -19.88 -26.21
N MET A 115 6.42 -20.82 -26.54
CA MET A 115 6.35 -21.41 -27.88
C MET A 115 5.94 -20.38 -28.95
N PHE A 116 4.94 -19.55 -28.65
CA PHE A 116 4.36 -18.60 -29.60
C PHE A 116 4.87 -17.16 -29.41
N ASP A 117 5.85 -16.94 -28.51
CA ASP A 117 6.38 -15.62 -28.14
C ASP A 117 5.29 -14.61 -27.72
N CYS A 118 4.25 -15.10 -27.05
CA CYS A 118 3.05 -14.36 -26.67
C CYS A 118 3.06 -14.08 -25.16
N PRO A 119 2.62 -12.91 -24.64
CA PRO A 119 2.45 -12.74 -23.20
C PRO A 119 1.39 -13.71 -22.64
N SER A 120 1.68 -14.32 -21.48
CA SER A 120 0.81 -15.35 -20.85
C SER A 120 -0.66 -14.92 -20.69
N ASN A 121 -0.91 -13.63 -20.48
CA ASN A 121 -2.28 -13.09 -20.38
C ASN A 121 -3.04 -13.15 -21.71
N MET A 122 -2.36 -12.96 -22.85
CA MET A 122 -2.97 -13.11 -24.16
C MET A 122 -3.26 -14.57 -24.49
N VAL A 123 -2.36 -15.49 -24.10
CA VAL A 123 -2.63 -16.93 -24.23
C VAL A 123 -3.89 -17.33 -23.47
N ALA A 124 -4.08 -16.82 -22.25
CA ALA A 124 -5.29 -17.08 -21.47
C ALA A 124 -6.58 -16.55 -22.15
N ARG A 125 -6.47 -15.49 -22.96
CA ARG A 125 -7.57 -14.94 -23.76
C ARG A 125 -7.86 -15.79 -25.00
N PHE A 126 -6.83 -16.20 -25.75
CA PHE A 126 -7.00 -16.96 -27.00
C PHE A 126 -7.40 -18.43 -26.77
N ALA A 127 -6.80 -19.05 -25.76
CA ALA A 127 -6.98 -20.44 -25.42
C ALA A 127 -7.45 -20.55 -23.96
N PRO A 128 -8.77 -20.49 -23.70
CA PRO A 128 -9.32 -20.71 -22.37
C PRO A 128 -9.04 -22.14 -21.89
N LEU A 129 -9.00 -22.33 -20.57
CA LEU A 129 -8.80 -23.65 -19.96
C LEU A 129 -10.09 -24.48 -20.07
N PRO A 130 -10.03 -25.80 -20.36
CA PRO A 130 -11.22 -26.64 -20.36
C PRO A 130 -11.91 -26.63 -18.98
N PRO A 131 -13.25 -26.76 -18.93
CA PRO A 131 -14.06 -26.56 -17.72
C PRO A 131 -13.68 -27.55 -16.61
N GLU A 132 -13.49 -28.83 -16.94
CA GLU A 132 -13.09 -29.88 -15.99
C GLU A 132 -11.79 -29.50 -15.25
N ARG A 133 -10.79 -29.03 -15.99
CA ARG A 133 -9.51 -28.62 -15.40
C ARG A 133 -9.67 -27.37 -14.54
N LYS A 134 -10.56 -26.45 -14.93
CA LYS A 134 -10.87 -25.24 -14.16
C LYS A 134 -11.51 -25.59 -12.82
N GLU A 135 -12.37 -26.60 -12.77
CA GLU A 135 -12.97 -27.10 -11.52
C GLU A 135 -11.94 -27.72 -10.59
N ILE A 136 -11.05 -28.57 -11.12
CA ILE A 136 -9.96 -29.15 -10.32
C ILE A 136 -9.08 -28.06 -9.69
N LEU A 137 -8.78 -26.99 -10.44
CA LEU A 137 -8.01 -25.87 -9.90
C LEU A 137 -8.78 -25.09 -8.84
N ARG A 138 -10.09 -24.83 -9.05
CA ARG A 138 -10.96 -24.20 -8.05
C ARG A 138 -11.01 -25.01 -6.75
N ALA A 139 -11.25 -26.32 -6.85
CA ALA A 139 -11.27 -27.22 -5.70
C ALA A 139 -9.92 -27.23 -4.96
N ARG A 140 -8.80 -27.18 -5.68
CA ARG A 140 -7.46 -27.08 -5.07
C ARG A 140 -7.26 -25.75 -4.33
N GLU A 141 -7.73 -24.64 -4.90
CA GLU A 141 -7.66 -23.32 -4.26
C GLU A 141 -8.53 -23.25 -3.00
N GLU A 142 -9.73 -23.82 -3.05
CA GLU A 142 -10.65 -23.93 -1.91
C GLU A 142 -10.06 -24.80 -0.81
N TYR A 143 -9.50 -25.96 -1.15
CA TYR A 143 -8.79 -26.82 -0.20
C TYR A 143 -7.64 -26.06 0.48
N ALA A 144 -6.80 -25.36 -0.30
CA ALA A 144 -5.71 -24.57 0.25
C ALA A 144 -6.19 -23.39 1.12
N LYS A 145 -7.36 -22.82 0.81
CA LYS A 145 -8.00 -21.78 1.61
C LYS A 145 -8.54 -22.36 2.91
N ASN A 146 -9.15 -23.55 2.88
CA ASN A 146 -9.73 -24.22 4.05
C ASN A 146 -8.65 -24.68 5.01
N ASN A 147 -7.56 -25.27 4.50
CA ASN A 147 -6.40 -25.72 5.27
C ASN A 147 -5.59 -24.57 5.90
N MET A 148 -5.96 -23.32 5.64
CA MET A 148 -5.28 -22.17 6.18
C MET A 148 -5.72 -21.86 7.61
N GLY A 149 -4.76 -21.64 8.51
CA GLY A 149 -5.06 -21.19 9.87
C GLY A 149 -5.83 -19.86 9.91
N TRP A 150 -6.64 -19.68 10.95
CA TRP A 150 -7.58 -18.55 11.08
C TRP A 150 -6.91 -17.18 10.98
N LYS A 151 -5.75 -16.98 11.62
CA LYS A 151 -5.00 -15.71 11.58
C LYS A 151 -4.66 -15.30 10.15
N LYS A 152 -4.21 -16.26 9.34
CA LYS A 152 -3.80 -16.03 7.95
C LYS A 152 -5.02 -15.76 7.05
N LYS A 153 -6.18 -16.37 7.34
CA LYS A 153 -7.45 -16.05 6.68
C LYS A 153 -7.83 -14.58 6.92
N VAL A 154 -7.83 -14.13 8.18
CA VAL A 154 -8.13 -12.73 8.56
C VAL A 154 -7.18 -11.74 7.87
N ILE A 155 -5.88 -12.02 7.87
CA ILE A 155 -4.90 -11.14 7.21
C ILE A 155 -5.15 -11.05 5.69
N ARG A 156 -5.50 -12.16 5.03
CA ARG A 156 -5.80 -12.17 3.59
C ARG A 156 -7.09 -11.42 3.28
N THR A 157 -8.13 -11.55 4.10
CA THR A 157 -9.38 -10.80 3.92
C THR A 157 -9.16 -9.30 4.13
N GLU A 158 -8.40 -8.89 5.15
CA GLU A 158 -8.03 -7.48 5.35
C GLU A 158 -7.20 -6.93 4.19
N ARG A 159 -6.26 -7.71 3.66
CA ARG A 159 -5.48 -7.30 2.47
C ARG A 159 -6.39 -7.13 1.25
N ALA A 160 -7.40 -7.97 1.08
CA ALA A 160 -8.39 -7.81 0.00
C ALA A 160 -9.23 -6.54 0.18
N ARG A 161 -9.69 -6.25 1.42
CA ARG A 161 -10.41 -5.02 1.75
C ARG A 161 -9.59 -3.76 1.43
N ARG A 162 -8.32 -3.72 1.88
CA ARG A 162 -7.43 -2.59 1.59
C ARG A 162 -7.21 -2.39 0.09
N ARG A 163 -7.03 -3.46 -0.69
CA ARG A 163 -6.88 -3.35 -2.15
C ARG A 163 -8.16 -2.88 -2.86
N ALA A 164 -9.33 -3.10 -2.28
CA ALA A 164 -10.59 -2.62 -2.84
C ALA A 164 -10.86 -1.14 -2.50
N LEU A 165 -10.24 -0.62 -1.44
CA LEU A 165 -10.35 0.78 -0.99
C LEU A 165 -9.27 1.70 -1.59
N TRP A 166 -8.14 1.12 -2.01
CA TRP A 166 -7.08 1.82 -2.73
C TRP A 166 -7.42 2.02 -4.19
#